data_AF-A0A3Q0J724-F1
#
_entry.id   AF-A0A3Q0J724-F1
#
_cell.length_a   1.000
_cell.length_b   1.000
_cell.length_c   1.000
_cell.angle_alpha   90.00
_cell.angle_beta   90.00
_cell.angle_gamma   90.00
#
_symmetry.space_group_name_H-M   'P 1'
#
loop_
_entity.id
_entity.type
_entity.pdbx_description
1 polymer ?
#
loop_
_entity_poly.entity_id
_entity_poly.type
_entity_poly.pdbx_seq_one_letter_code
_entity_poly.pdbx_strand_id
1 'polypeptide(L)'
;MVLIFREGISGRQANVFEFPNSSRFDAFPRFSPYFVQGPTSTSWVYESFIQYWGWSLPESARQTFLKGGYYSFLTEKNLRIIVLNTNVYQKLNWWNVLYPVDPNDQLSWLASTLLEAEKNNEKVHILSHIPPGSEDTMQVFQREYRKIINRFEHTIAAEFNGHTHYEDITIFYDKNNSSRATNVAYNGGSITSYYNVNPNYRLYKVARGTWEVTDFDSYTYNISSIVNDSEPDWIKLYSFKEEYGLESTRPKFQLSRVDTWVAVSGDEYFEHLTRVPIKS
;
A
#
# COMPACT_ATOMS: atom_id res chain seq x y z
N MET A 1 -6.33 3.20 -3.87
CA MET A 1 -6.12 4.64 -3.67
C MET A 1 -6.22 4.94 -2.18
N VAL A 2 -5.08 4.96 -1.50
CA VAL A 2 -5.01 5.41 -0.11
C VAL A 2 -4.89 6.93 -0.09
N LEU A 3 -5.89 7.62 0.45
CA LEU A 3 -5.88 9.07 0.62
C LEU A 3 -5.62 9.40 2.10
N ILE A 4 -4.51 10.08 2.38
CA ILE A 4 -4.24 10.62 3.72
C ILE A 4 -4.86 12.01 3.81
N PHE A 5 -5.95 12.14 4.57
CA PHE A 5 -6.58 13.43 4.87
C PHE A 5 -6.12 13.95 6.24
N ARG A 6 -5.92 15.27 6.34
CA ARG A 6 -5.70 15.99 7.59
C ARG A 6 -7.05 16.50 8.10
N GLU A 7 -7.47 16.12 9.31
CA GLU A 7 -8.58 16.83 9.97
C GLU A 7 -8.17 18.29 10.26
N GLY A 8 -9.05 19.24 9.92
CA GLY A 8 -8.95 20.63 10.36
C GLY A 8 -8.43 21.66 9.33
N ILE A 9 -8.24 21.30 8.06
CA ILE A 9 -7.93 22.28 7.00
C ILE A 9 -9.00 22.20 5.91
N SER A 10 -9.75 23.28 5.72
CA SER A 10 -10.62 23.48 4.56
C SER A 10 -9.74 23.66 3.32
N GLY A 11 -9.52 22.58 2.57
CA GLY A 11 -8.75 22.63 1.33
C GLY A 11 -8.36 21.23 0.86
N ARG A 12 -8.50 20.97 -0.44
CA ARG A 12 -8.09 19.72 -1.09
C ARG A 12 -6.57 19.58 -1.00
N GLN A 13 -6.07 18.90 0.04
CA GLN A 13 -4.70 18.38 0.05
C GLN A 13 -4.76 16.87 0.20
N ALA A 14 -4.93 16.19 -0.93
CA ALA A 14 -4.62 14.77 -1.04
C ALA A 14 -3.12 14.67 -1.34
N ASN A 15 -2.31 14.31 -0.34
CA ASN A 15 -0.85 14.25 -0.48
C ASN A 15 -0.35 12.87 -0.94
N VAL A 16 -1.25 12.00 -1.40
CA VAL A 16 -0.91 10.65 -1.84
C VAL A 16 -1.76 10.31 -3.05
N PHE A 17 -1.10 10.16 -4.18
CA PHE A 17 -1.68 9.57 -5.37
C PHE A 17 -1.02 8.24 -5.65
N GLU A 18 -1.87 7.24 -5.85
CA GLU A 18 -1.53 5.90 -6.26
C GLU A 18 -1.84 5.80 -7.75
N PHE A 19 -0.93 5.27 -8.57
CA PHE A 19 -1.17 5.14 -10.00
C PHE A 19 -2.41 4.26 -10.25
N PRO A 20 -3.46 4.77 -10.90
CA PRO A 20 -4.65 3.96 -11.16
C PRO A 20 -4.32 2.86 -12.18
N ASN A 21 -4.50 1.61 -11.80
CA ASN A 21 -4.68 0.52 -12.76
C ASN A 21 -6.14 0.55 -13.25
N SER A 22 -6.41 1.35 -14.28
CA SER A 22 -7.65 1.22 -15.05
C SER A 22 -7.47 0.19 -16.16
N SER A 23 -8.51 -0.57 -16.46
CA SER A 23 -8.52 -1.59 -17.52
C SER A 23 -8.25 -1.06 -18.93
N ARG A 24 -8.25 0.27 -19.13
CA ARG A 24 -7.79 0.90 -20.38
C ARG A 24 -6.26 1.02 -20.48
N PHE A 25 -5.52 0.76 -19.40
CA PHE A 25 -4.05 0.75 -19.35
C PHE A 25 -3.45 -0.67 -19.43
N ASP A 26 -4.27 -1.67 -19.80
CA ASP A 26 -3.88 -3.10 -19.85
C ASP A 26 -3.17 -3.53 -21.16
N ALA A 27 -2.65 -2.61 -21.96
CA ALA A 27 -1.86 -2.93 -23.15
C ALA A 27 -0.40 -2.42 -23.02
N PHE A 28 0.54 -3.37 -22.78
CA PHE A 28 2.00 -3.40 -23.10
C PHE A 28 2.84 -2.09 -23.19
N PRO A 29 4.09 -2.06 -22.67
CA PRO A 29 4.62 -2.52 -21.38
C PRO A 29 4.61 -1.37 -20.34
N ARG A 30 3.98 -1.63 -19.19
CA ARG A 30 3.38 -0.60 -18.31
C ARG A 30 4.34 0.35 -17.59
N PHE A 31 5.55 -0.09 -17.25
CA PHE A 31 6.51 0.72 -16.48
C PHE A 31 7.94 0.36 -16.87
N SER A 32 8.47 1.05 -17.88
CA SER A 32 9.86 0.89 -18.32
C SER A 32 10.84 1.38 -17.25
N PRO A 33 12.06 0.79 -17.18
CA PRO A 33 13.14 1.40 -16.42
C PRO A 33 13.42 2.83 -16.90
N TYR A 34 13.89 3.68 -15.98
CA TYR A 34 14.11 5.11 -16.22
C TYR A 34 15.13 5.41 -17.33
N PHE A 35 16.04 4.47 -17.61
CA PHE A 35 17.06 4.61 -18.65
C PHE A 35 16.56 4.26 -20.05
N VAL A 36 15.36 3.68 -20.18
CA VAL A 36 14.74 3.38 -21.47
C VAL A 36 14.30 4.68 -22.13
N GLN A 37 14.73 4.89 -23.37
CA GLN A 37 14.41 6.06 -24.18
C GLN A 37 13.55 5.68 -25.39
N GLY A 38 12.95 6.69 -26.03
CA GLY A 38 12.15 6.51 -27.23
C GLY A 38 10.70 6.08 -26.97
N PRO A 39 10.00 5.55 -27.98
CA PRO A 39 8.55 5.32 -27.94
C PRO A 39 8.07 4.32 -26.88
N THR A 40 8.98 3.48 -26.38
CA THR A 40 8.68 2.47 -25.35
C THR A 40 8.97 2.96 -23.93
N SER A 41 9.51 4.18 -23.79
CA SER A 41 9.71 4.80 -22.48
C SER A 41 8.37 5.21 -21.86
N THR A 42 8.28 5.05 -20.55
CA THR A 42 7.12 5.42 -19.74
C THR A 42 7.33 6.71 -18.95
N SER A 43 8.39 7.48 -19.24
CA SER A 43 8.66 8.76 -18.55
C SER A 43 7.51 9.75 -18.67
N TRP A 44 6.81 9.74 -19.82
CA TRP A 44 5.65 10.58 -20.08
C TRP A 44 4.54 10.43 -19.03
N VAL A 45 4.40 9.25 -18.40
CA VAL A 45 3.42 9.00 -17.34
C VAL A 45 3.76 9.85 -16.11
N TYR A 46 5.02 9.83 -15.69
CA TYR A 46 5.49 10.59 -14.54
C TYR A 46 5.52 12.10 -14.82
N GLU A 47 5.94 12.49 -16.03
CA GLU A 47 5.94 13.88 -16.48
C GLU A 47 4.51 14.46 -16.54
N SER A 48 3.57 13.71 -17.12
CA SER A 48 2.15 14.09 -17.15
C SER A 48 1.59 14.21 -15.74
N PHE A 49 1.94 13.27 -14.85
CA PHE A 49 1.50 13.34 -13.47
C PHE A 49 1.96 14.63 -12.80
N ILE A 50 3.23 14.99 -12.97
CA ILE A 50 3.77 16.26 -12.46
C ILE A 50 3.05 17.46 -13.07
N GLN A 51 2.72 17.42 -14.36
CA GLN A 51 2.03 18.50 -15.04
C GLN A 51 0.64 18.78 -14.43
N TYR A 52 -0.14 17.73 -14.14
CA TYR A 52 -1.52 17.87 -13.68
C TYR A 52 -1.68 17.85 -12.14
N TRP A 53 -0.82 17.14 -11.44
CA TRP A 53 -0.93 16.88 -9.99
C TRP A 53 0.34 17.21 -9.21
N GLY A 54 1.36 17.79 -9.84
CA GLY A 54 2.62 18.15 -9.18
C GLY A 54 2.47 19.11 -7.99
N TRP A 55 1.37 19.87 -7.92
CA TRP A 55 1.04 20.72 -6.77
C TRP A 55 0.88 19.95 -5.44
N SER A 56 0.61 18.64 -5.51
CA SER A 56 0.48 17.76 -4.35
C SER A 56 1.79 17.06 -3.95
N LEU A 57 2.83 17.16 -4.80
CA LEU A 57 4.11 16.50 -4.61
C LEU A 57 5.12 17.48 -4.00
N PRO A 58 5.74 17.17 -2.85
CA PRO A 58 6.83 17.99 -2.31
C PRO A 58 7.99 18.09 -3.30
N GLU A 59 8.66 19.24 -3.36
CA GLU A 59 9.77 19.43 -4.31
C GLU A 59 10.91 18.42 -4.09
N SER A 60 11.17 18.03 -2.83
CA SER A 60 12.15 17.00 -2.48
C SER A 60 11.82 15.61 -3.05
N ALA A 61 10.55 15.35 -3.36
CA ALA A 61 10.07 14.08 -3.91
C ALA A 61 10.11 14.04 -5.45
N ARG A 62 10.30 15.19 -6.11
CA ARG A 62 10.19 15.34 -7.56
C ARG A 62 11.17 14.45 -8.32
N GLN A 63 12.42 14.39 -7.88
CA GLN A 63 13.47 13.64 -8.57
C GLN A 63 13.23 12.13 -8.55
N THR A 64 12.89 11.55 -7.38
CA THR A 64 12.60 10.12 -7.27
C THR A 64 11.30 9.76 -7.98
N PHE A 65 10.31 10.65 -7.93
CA PHE A 65 9.05 10.47 -8.65
C PHE A 65 9.26 10.40 -10.16
N LEU A 66 10.07 11.30 -10.74
CA LEU A 66 10.43 11.23 -12.17
C LEU A 66 11.26 10.00 -12.51
N LYS A 67 12.11 9.53 -11.58
CA LYS A 67 12.92 8.33 -11.80
C LYS A 67 12.08 7.06 -11.86
N GLY A 68 11.07 6.90 -11.00
CA GLY A 68 10.36 5.61 -10.93
C GLY A 68 8.97 5.64 -10.32
N GLY A 69 8.38 6.81 -10.14
CA GLY A 69 7.05 6.98 -9.52
C GLY A 69 7.02 6.74 -8.02
N TYR A 70 8.16 6.51 -7.37
CA TYR A 70 8.29 6.34 -5.92
C TYR A 70 8.90 7.59 -5.29
N TYR A 71 8.55 7.87 -4.03
CA TYR A 71 9.05 9.04 -3.32
C TYR A 71 8.82 8.95 -1.82
N SER A 72 9.47 9.83 -1.06
CA SER A 72 9.18 10.00 0.36
C SER A 72 9.09 11.47 0.72
N PHE A 73 8.38 11.76 1.81
CA PHE A 73 8.38 13.08 2.44
C PHE A 73 8.14 12.96 3.93
N LEU A 74 8.66 13.94 4.68
CA LEU A 74 8.46 14.04 6.12
C LEU A 74 7.29 14.99 6.39
N THR A 75 6.33 14.54 7.19
CA THR A 75 5.21 15.38 7.64
C THR A 75 5.65 16.32 8.76
N GLU A 76 4.87 17.38 9.00
CA GLU A 76 5.08 18.32 10.14
C GLU A 76 5.12 17.63 11.52
N LYS A 77 4.59 16.40 11.62
CA LYS A 77 4.48 15.65 12.87
C LYS A 77 5.56 14.57 13.03
N ASN A 78 6.66 14.66 12.28
CA ASN A 78 7.78 13.70 12.33
C ASN A 78 7.40 12.25 11.97
N LEU A 79 6.40 12.10 11.07
CA LEU A 79 6.06 10.84 10.42
C LEU A 79 6.57 10.93 8.97
N ARG A 80 7.39 9.97 8.55
CA ARG A 80 7.81 9.83 7.16
C ARG A 80 6.79 9.00 6.39
N ILE A 81 6.32 9.53 5.27
CA ILE A 81 5.51 8.80 4.30
C ILE A 81 6.43 8.33 3.19
N ILE A 82 6.39 7.04 2.89
CA ILE A 82 7.08 6.42 1.76
C ILE A 82 6.01 5.91 0.80
N VAL A 83 6.06 6.36 -0.45
CA VAL A 83 5.16 5.90 -1.52
C VAL A 83 5.98 5.07 -2.50
N LEU A 84 5.59 3.82 -2.67
CA LEU A 84 6.21 2.86 -3.56
C LEU A 84 5.40 2.71 -4.85
N ASN A 85 6.12 2.62 -5.97
CA ASN A 85 5.55 2.17 -7.24
C ASN A 85 5.73 0.65 -7.34
N THR A 86 4.79 -0.11 -6.80
CA THR A 86 4.81 -1.58 -6.85
C THR A 86 4.50 -2.16 -8.22
N ASN A 87 3.98 -1.35 -9.16
CA ASN A 87 3.66 -1.85 -10.50
C ASN A 87 4.91 -2.25 -11.29
N VAL A 88 6.08 -1.68 -10.98
CA VAL A 88 7.33 -2.07 -11.62
C VAL A 88 7.68 -3.53 -11.35
N TYR A 89 7.20 -4.11 -10.23
CA TYR A 89 7.45 -5.49 -9.82
C TYR A 89 6.35 -6.48 -10.23
N GLN A 90 5.37 -6.04 -11.02
CA GLN A 90 4.29 -6.92 -11.47
C GLN A 90 4.84 -8.01 -12.40
N LYS A 91 4.34 -9.25 -12.28
CA LYS A 91 4.74 -10.39 -13.13
C LYS A 91 4.51 -10.12 -14.62
N LEU A 92 3.45 -9.38 -14.94
CA LEU A 92 3.07 -9.02 -16.30
C LEU A 92 3.80 -7.77 -16.84
N ASN A 93 4.68 -7.13 -16.06
CA ASN A 93 5.54 -6.08 -16.58
C ASN A 93 6.74 -6.71 -17.32
N TRP A 94 6.63 -6.81 -18.66
CA TRP A 94 7.61 -7.49 -19.51
C TRP A 94 9.03 -6.91 -19.44
N TRP A 95 9.20 -5.68 -18.98
CA TRP A 95 10.53 -5.12 -18.70
C TRP A 95 11.32 -5.93 -17.68
N ASN A 96 10.64 -6.62 -16.76
CA ASN A 96 11.27 -7.48 -15.78
C ASN A 96 11.91 -8.74 -16.39
N VAL A 97 11.54 -9.13 -17.61
CA VAL A 97 12.24 -10.20 -18.35
C VAL A 97 13.62 -9.73 -18.79
N LEU A 98 13.74 -8.46 -19.20
CA LEU A 98 14.99 -7.87 -19.69
C LEU A 98 15.85 -7.32 -18.55
N TYR A 99 15.22 -6.72 -17.55
CA TYR A 99 15.88 -6.00 -16.45
C TYR A 99 15.26 -6.40 -15.09
N PRO A 100 15.50 -7.65 -14.63
CA PRO A 100 14.85 -8.20 -13.43
C PRO A 100 15.40 -7.66 -12.10
N VAL A 101 16.53 -6.95 -12.13
CA VAL A 101 17.24 -6.53 -10.92
C VAL A 101 16.73 -5.16 -10.48
N ASP A 102 16.05 -5.13 -9.33
CA ASP A 102 15.52 -3.94 -8.64
C ASP A 102 15.18 -2.75 -9.56
N PRO A 103 14.06 -2.82 -10.32
CA PRO A 103 13.68 -1.76 -11.24
C PRO A 103 13.73 -0.37 -10.60
N ASN A 104 14.52 0.52 -11.22
CA ASN A 104 14.76 1.90 -10.80
C ASN A 104 15.44 2.06 -9.42
N ASP A 105 16.14 1.03 -8.93
CA ASP A 105 16.82 0.97 -7.63
C ASP A 105 15.89 1.20 -6.43
N GLN A 106 14.60 0.88 -6.58
CA GLN A 106 13.57 1.27 -5.62
C GLN A 106 13.68 0.51 -4.28
N LEU A 107 14.03 -0.78 -4.25
CA LEU A 107 14.25 -1.50 -2.99
C LEU A 107 15.52 -1.03 -2.28
N SER A 108 16.59 -0.77 -3.03
CA SER A 108 17.82 -0.18 -2.50
C SER A 108 17.57 1.21 -1.88
N TRP A 109 16.80 2.04 -2.60
CA TRP A 109 16.35 3.34 -2.11
C TRP A 109 15.46 3.23 -0.87
N LEU A 110 14.53 2.26 -0.83
CA LEU A 110 13.66 2.02 0.32
C LEU A 110 14.49 1.67 1.56
N ALA A 111 15.44 0.74 1.45
CA ALA A 111 16.29 0.35 2.57
C ALA A 111 17.13 1.53 3.09
N SER A 112 17.67 2.35 2.18
CA SER A 112 18.42 3.56 2.54
C SER A 112 17.54 4.60 3.24
N THR A 113 16.33 4.83 2.73
CA THR A 113 15.36 5.77 3.31
C THR A 113 14.87 5.32 4.69
N LEU A 114 14.65 4.02 4.88
CA LEU A 114 14.29 3.46 6.19
C LEU A 114 15.44 3.54 7.19
N LEU A 115 16.69 3.38 6.74
CA LEU A 115 17.87 3.55 7.59
C LEU A 115 18.04 5.00 8.03
N GLU A 116 17.77 5.97 7.15
CA GLU A 116 17.74 7.39 7.51
C GLU A 116 16.64 7.68 8.55
N ALA A 117 15.43 7.17 8.32
CA ALA A 117 14.33 7.31 9.27
C ALA A 117 14.67 6.70 10.65
N GLU A 118 15.29 5.52 10.69
CA GLU A 118 15.77 4.87 11.91
C GLU A 118 16.78 5.76 12.66
N LYS A 119 17.77 6.31 11.96
CA LYS A 119 18.79 7.21 12.54
C LYS A 119 18.19 8.50 13.11
N ASN A 120 17.12 8.99 12.47
CA ASN A 120 16.44 10.21 12.86
C ASN A 120 15.32 9.99 13.89
N ASN A 121 15.12 8.76 14.38
CA ASN A 121 14.01 8.37 15.26
C ASN A 121 12.63 8.71 14.68
N GLU A 122 12.49 8.61 13.37
CA GLU A 122 11.22 8.81 12.66
C GLU A 122 10.42 7.51 12.66
N LYS A 123 9.09 7.62 12.61
CA LYS A 123 8.23 6.51 12.24
C LYS A 123 7.87 6.60 10.76
N VAL A 124 7.57 5.46 10.17
CA VAL A 124 7.30 5.35 8.74
C VAL A 124 5.94 4.73 8.47
N HIS A 125 5.16 5.35 7.58
CA HIS A 125 4.06 4.70 6.87
C HIS A 125 4.46 4.44 5.42
N ILE A 126 4.22 3.21 4.96
CA ILE A 126 4.47 2.82 3.57
C ILE A 126 3.13 2.74 2.83
N LEU A 127 3.07 3.35 1.65
CA LEU A 127 1.92 3.35 0.76
C LEU A 127 2.32 2.69 -0.54
N SER A 128 1.53 1.75 -1.02
CA SER A 128 1.76 1.15 -2.34
C SER A 128 0.45 0.70 -2.98
N HIS A 129 0.50 0.29 -4.26
CA HIS A 129 -0.70 -0.18 -4.95
C HIS A 129 -0.94 -1.68 -4.71
N ILE A 130 0.01 -2.50 -5.15
CA ILE A 130 -0.09 -3.96 -5.10
C ILE A 130 0.41 -4.41 -3.72
N PRO A 131 -0.42 -5.07 -2.90
CA PRO A 131 -0.02 -5.44 -1.55
C PRO A 131 1.07 -6.49 -1.55
N PRO A 132 1.92 -6.50 -0.50
CA PRO A 132 2.79 -7.62 -0.22
C PRO A 132 1.96 -8.90 -0.05
N GLY A 133 2.47 -10.02 -0.56
CA GLY A 133 1.72 -11.27 -0.58
C GLY A 133 0.71 -11.39 -1.74
N SER A 134 0.59 -10.40 -2.64
CA SER A 134 -0.21 -10.56 -3.87
C SER A 134 0.52 -11.43 -4.90
N GLU A 135 -0.20 -12.42 -5.46
CA GLU A 135 0.28 -13.23 -6.57
C GLU A 135 0.62 -12.43 -7.84
N ASP A 136 0.23 -11.16 -7.94
CA ASP A 136 0.54 -10.31 -9.10
C ASP A 136 1.98 -9.82 -9.15
N THR A 137 2.74 -9.94 -8.05
CA THR A 137 4.13 -9.47 -7.95
C THR A 137 5.14 -10.60 -8.08
N MET A 138 6.34 -10.27 -8.58
CA MET A 138 7.44 -11.23 -8.68
C MET A 138 7.85 -11.77 -7.30
N GLN A 139 8.07 -13.08 -7.19
CA GLN A 139 8.48 -13.73 -5.94
C GLN A 139 9.79 -13.17 -5.37
N VAL A 140 10.75 -12.85 -6.24
CA VAL A 140 12.03 -12.25 -5.84
C VAL A 140 11.81 -10.91 -5.13
N PHE A 141 10.91 -10.07 -5.67
CA PHE A 141 10.56 -8.80 -5.03
C PHE A 141 9.95 -9.03 -3.65
N GLN A 142 8.96 -9.93 -3.52
CA GLN A 142 8.33 -10.20 -2.23
C GLN A 142 9.34 -10.66 -1.17
N ARG A 143 10.26 -11.55 -1.57
CA ARG A 143 11.33 -12.04 -0.68
C ARG A 143 12.24 -10.92 -0.20
N GLU A 144 12.72 -10.06 -1.10
CA GLU A 144 13.61 -8.96 -0.72
C GLU A 144 12.88 -7.86 0.05
N TYR A 145 11.64 -7.53 -0.34
CA TYR A 145 10.79 -6.60 0.40
C TYR A 145 10.57 -7.07 1.84
N ARG A 146 10.19 -8.34 2.05
CA ARG A 146 10.00 -8.94 3.39
C ARG A 146 11.24 -8.81 4.26
N LYS A 147 12.45 -9.02 3.71
CA LYS A 147 13.70 -8.85 4.47
C LYS A 147 13.88 -7.41 4.93
N ILE A 148 13.59 -6.45 4.07
CA ILE A 148 13.67 -5.01 4.40
C ILE A 148 12.66 -4.68 5.50
N ILE A 149 11.39 -5.07 5.34
CA ILE A 149 10.34 -4.81 6.33
C ILE A 149 10.69 -5.43 7.70
N ASN A 150 11.16 -6.67 7.73
CA ASN A 150 11.59 -7.33 8.97
C ASN A 150 12.81 -6.64 9.60
N ARG A 151 13.78 -6.16 8.82
CA ARG A 151 14.94 -5.42 9.37
C ARG A 151 14.50 -4.11 10.04
N PHE A 152 13.47 -3.45 9.51
CA PHE A 152 13.01 -2.14 9.98
C PHE A 152 11.69 -2.21 10.76
N GLU A 153 11.39 -3.34 11.40
CA GLU A 153 10.13 -3.58 12.15
C GLU A 153 9.87 -2.57 13.28
N HIS A 154 10.91 -1.92 13.80
CA HIS A 154 10.79 -0.89 14.82
C HIS A 154 10.58 0.53 14.25
N THR A 155 10.87 0.74 12.98
CA THR A 155 10.78 2.03 12.29
C THR A 155 9.46 2.15 11.54
N ILE A 156 9.01 1.06 10.90
CA ILE A 156 7.76 1.01 10.15
C ILE A 156 6.59 0.82 11.12
N ALA A 157 5.63 1.73 11.08
CA ALA A 157 4.47 1.72 11.97
C ALA A 157 3.21 1.11 11.32
N ALA A 158 3.08 1.24 9.99
CA ALA A 158 1.99 0.63 9.22
C ALA A 158 2.30 0.65 7.71
N GLU A 159 1.70 -0.27 6.96
CA GLU A 159 1.67 -0.25 5.50
C GLU A 159 0.22 -0.22 5.00
N PHE A 160 -0.04 0.48 3.89
CA PHE A 160 -1.37 0.60 3.31
C PHE A 160 -1.34 0.36 1.79
N ASN A 161 -2.28 -0.45 1.31
CA ASN A 161 -2.32 -0.96 -0.06
C ASN A 161 -3.74 -0.96 -0.64
N GLY A 162 -3.84 -1.37 -1.92
CA GLY A 162 -5.10 -1.56 -2.64
C GLY A 162 -4.99 -2.68 -3.68
N HIS A 163 -5.29 -2.39 -4.94
CA HIS A 163 -5.18 -3.34 -6.08
C HIS A 163 -6.17 -4.52 -6.10
N THR A 164 -6.37 -5.21 -4.97
CA THR A 164 -7.13 -6.47 -4.94
C THR A 164 -8.63 -6.23 -5.05
N HIS A 165 -9.07 -5.00 -4.75
CA HIS A 165 -10.47 -4.56 -4.64
C HIS A 165 -11.24 -5.21 -3.48
N TYR A 166 -10.59 -6.09 -2.71
CA TYR A 166 -11.13 -6.73 -1.53
C TYR A 166 -10.49 -6.16 -0.27
N GLU A 167 -11.20 -6.28 0.85
CA GLU A 167 -10.69 -5.94 2.15
C GLU A 167 -9.88 -7.11 2.72
N ASP A 168 -8.57 -6.90 2.89
CA ASP A 168 -7.67 -7.88 3.47
C ASP A 168 -6.52 -7.24 4.25
N ILE A 169 -5.78 -8.05 5.00
CA ILE A 169 -4.53 -7.68 5.65
C ILE A 169 -3.45 -8.71 5.33
N THR A 170 -2.21 -8.26 5.19
CA THR A 170 -1.04 -9.15 5.11
C THR A 170 -0.20 -8.98 6.38
N ILE A 171 0.00 -10.09 7.11
CA ILE A 171 0.81 -10.15 8.32
C ILE A 171 2.22 -10.62 7.95
N PHE A 172 3.23 -9.92 8.45
CA PHE A 172 4.62 -10.30 8.33
C PHE A 172 5.07 -10.99 9.62
N TYR A 173 5.84 -12.06 9.49
CA TYR A 173 6.40 -12.78 10.62
C TYR A 173 7.94 -12.75 10.62
N ASP A 174 8.49 -12.91 11.81
CA ASP A 174 9.92 -13.05 12.01
C ASP A 174 10.46 -14.28 11.27
N LYS A 175 11.65 -14.12 10.68
CA LYS A 175 12.32 -15.17 9.90
C LYS A 175 12.64 -16.42 10.72
N ASN A 176 13.01 -16.24 11.99
CA ASN A 176 13.41 -17.31 12.90
C ASN A 176 12.26 -17.74 13.82
N ASN A 177 11.15 -17.00 13.84
CA ASN A 177 9.97 -17.32 14.64
C ASN A 177 8.68 -16.95 13.89
N SER A 178 8.11 -17.92 13.17
CA SER A 178 6.86 -17.76 12.42
C SER A 178 5.62 -17.50 13.28
N SER A 179 5.71 -17.56 14.62
CA SER A 179 4.63 -17.14 15.52
C SER A 179 4.71 -15.67 15.94
N ARG A 180 5.83 -14.98 15.63
CA ARG A 180 6.04 -13.59 16.01
C ARG A 180 5.75 -12.66 14.84
N ALA A 181 4.60 -12.02 14.87
CA ALA A 181 4.27 -10.97 13.91
C ALA A 181 5.19 -9.73 14.11
N THR A 182 5.71 -9.21 13.00
CA THR A 182 6.66 -8.08 12.94
C THR A 182 6.04 -6.84 12.31
N ASN A 183 5.12 -7.01 11.35
CA ASN A 183 4.46 -5.93 10.63
C ASN A 183 3.08 -6.34 10.12
N VAL A 184 2.28 -5.36 9.70
CA VAL A 184 0.97 -5.55 9.08
C VAL A 184 0.75 -4.53 7.97
N ALA A 185 0.31 -5.03 6.82
CA ALA A 185 -0.07 -4.27 5.66
C ALA A 185 -1.59 -4.33 5.46
N TYR A 186 -2.24 -3.17 5.39
CA TYR A 186 -3.69 -3.05 5.30
C TYR A 186 -4.13 -2.79 3.87
N ASN A 187 -4.91 -3.72 3.32
CA ASN A 187 -5.43 -3.62 1.98
C ASN A 187 -6.89 -3.14 1.99
N GLY A 188 -7.13 -1.92 1.52
CA GLY A 188 -8.48 -1.36 1.42
C GLY A 188 -9.27 -1.92 0.23
N GLY A 189 -10.59 -1.92 0.35
CA GLY A 189 -11.49 -2.19 -0.77
C GLY A 189 -11.42 -1.10 -1.85
N SER A 190 -12.23 -1.23 -2.89
CA SER A 190 -12.24 -0.32 -4.03
C SER A 190 -13.48 0.57 -4.09
N ILE A 191 -13.32 1.80 -4.58
CA ILE A 191 -14.45 2.64 -4.98
C ILE A 191 -15.16 2.09 -6.22
N THR A 192 -14.41 1.44 -7.12
CA THR A 192 -15.03 0.74 -8.26
C THR A 192 -15.77 -0.51 -7.79
N SER A 193 -16.87 -0.84 -8.45
CA SER A 193 -17.65 -2.06 -8.18
C SER A 193 -17.11 -3.30 -8.89
N TYR A 194 -15.92 -3.21 -9.48
CA TYR A 194 -15.30 -4.30 -10.23
C TYR A 194 -14.53 -5.25 -9.29
N TYR A 195 -14.64 -6.57 -9.36
CA TYR A 195 -15.62 -7.40 -10.07
C TYR A 195 -16.73 -7.81 -9.09
N ASN A 196 -17.83 -7.07 -9.04
CA ASN A 196 -19.00 -7.36 -8.20
C ASN A 196 -18.76 -7.16 -6.69
N VAL A 197 -18.14 -6.04 -6.33
CA VAL A 197 -18.04 -5.55 -4.93
C VAL A 197 -18.84 -4.26 -4.79
N ASN A 198 -19.32 -3.96 -3.59
CA ASN A 198 -19.85 -2.63 -3.32
C ASN A 198 -18.69 -1.63 -3.19
N PRO A 199 -18.85 -0.38 -3.65
CA PRO A 199 -17.87 0.67 -3.43
C PRO A 199 -17.51 0.82 -1.95
N ASN A 200 -16.22 0.99 -1.67
CA ASN A 200 -15.68 0.97 -0.33
C ASN A 200 -14.61 2.05 -0.12
N TYR A 201 -14.59 2.66 1.07
CA TYR A 201 -13.43 3.37 1.60
C TYR A 201 -13.23 3.09 3.08
N ARG A 202 -12.01 3.36 3.57
CA ARG A 202 -11.64 3.17 4.99
C ARG A 202 -11.14 4.45 5.62
N LEU A 203 -11.44 4.60 6.92
CA LEU A 203 -10.85 5.60 7.80
C LEU A 203 -10.00 4.90 8.86
N TYR A 204 -8.69 5.11 8.82
CA TYR A 204 -7.75 4.53 9.78
C TYR A 204 -7.58 5.43 11.00
N LYS A 205 -7.68 4.83 12.20
CA LYS A 205 -7.41 5.50 13.48
C LYS A 205 -5.99 5.18 13.91
N VAL A 206 -5.15 6.20 14.06
CA VAL A 206 -3.71 6.06 14.32
C VAL A 206 -3.35 6.61 15.70
N ALA A 207 -2.55 5.86 16.46
CA ALA A 207 -2.06 6.26 17.77
C ALA A 207 -1.08 7.44 17.68
N ARG A 208 -1.29 8.46 18.51
CA ARG A 208 -0.34 9.58 18.65
C ARG A 208 0.99 9.06 19.21
N GLY A 209 2.10 9.50 18.64
CA GLY A 209 3.46 9.18 19.08
C GLY A 209 4.03 7.90 18.46
N THR A 210 3.29 6.79 18.43
CA THR A 210 3.77 5.54 17.80
C THR A 210 3.44 5.43 16.33
N TRP A 211 2.43 6.17 15.87
CA TRP A 211 1.90 6.13 14.50
C TRP A 211 1.35 4.76 14.08
N GLU A 212 1.13 3.85 15.03
CA GLU A 212 0.53 2.54 14.75
C GLU A 212 -0.96 2.70 14.48
N VAL A 213 -1.49 1.94 13.53
CA VAL A 213 -2.94 1.79 13.38
C VAL A 213 -3.47 1.13 14.66
N THR A 214 -4.57 1.67 15.17
CA THR A 214 -5.25 1.19 16.40
C THR A 214 -6.61 0.58 16.11
N ASP A 215 -7.26 1.02 15.02
CA ASP A 215 -8.55 0.56 14.51
C ASP A 215 -8.74 1.14 13.11
N PHE A 216 -9.75 0.66 12.37
CA PHE A 216 -10.26 1.33 11.20
C PHE A 216 -11.76 1.10 11.04
N ASP A 217 -12.43 2.10 10.48
CA ASP A 217 -13.84 2.02 10.10
C ASP A 217 -13.93 1.84 8.58
N SER A 218 -14.69 0.84 8.14
CA SER A 218 -14.97 0.58 6.73
C SER A 218 -16.34 1.14 6.38
N TYR A 219 -16.43 1.84 5.25
CA TYR A 219 -17.66 2.47 4.76
C TYR A 219 -17.98 1.95 3.36
N THR A 220 -19.27 1.76 3.09
CA THR A 220 -19.75 1.28 1.80
C THR A 220 -21.12 1.88 1.49
N TYR A 221 -21.57 1.72 0.25
CA TYR A 221 -22.98 1.87 -0.08
C TYR A 221 -23.41 0.70 -0.97
N ASN A 222 -24.68 0.33 -0.88
CA ASN A 222 -25.22 -0.71 -1.74
C ASN A 222 -25.45 -0.14 -3.15
N ILE A 223 -24.66 -0.58 -4.13
CA ILE A 223 -24.81 -0.08 -5.50
C ILE A 223 -26.17 -0.44 -6.10
N SER A 224 -26.77 -1.56 -5.68
CA SER A 224 -28.09 -2.00 -6.14
C SER A 224 -29.25 -1.19 -5.59
N SER A 225 -29.04 -0.38 -4.54
CA SER A 225 -30.10 0.49 -4.00
C SER A 225 -30.16 1.85 -4.69
N ILE A 226 -29.24 2.16 -5.61
CA ILE A 226 -29.27 3.40 -6.39
C ILE A 226 -30.35 3.28 -7.47
N VAL A 227 -31.34 4.17 -7.41
CA VAL A 227 -32.44 4.24 -8.38
C VAL A 227 -32.53 5.68 -8.91
N ASN A 228 -32.70 5.86 -10.21
CA ASN A 228 -32.85 7.17 -10.88
C ASN A 228 -31.74 8.18 -10.52
N ASP A 229 -30.48 7.74 -10.53
CA ASP A 229 -29.30 8.58 -10.23
C ASP A 229 -29.36 9.28 -8.86
N SER A 230 -30.05 8.68 -7.89
CA SER A 230 -30.04 9.15 -6.50
C SER A 230 -28.61 9.19 -5.93
N GLU A 231 -28.34 10.16 -5.07
CA GLU A 231 -27.06 10.22 -4.36
C GLU A 231 -26.84 8.93 -3.53
N PRO A 232 -25.62 8.36 -3.53
CA PRO A 232 -25.32 7.15 -2.76
C PRO A 232 -25.33 7.45 -1.26
N ASP A 233 -26.05 6.64 -0.49
CA ASP A 233 -26.04 6.69 0.98
C ASP A 233 -24.86 5.87 1.54
N TRP A 234 -23.78 6.55 1.91
CA TRP A 234 -22.60 5.93 2.49
C TRP A 234 -22.84 5.57 3.96
N ILE A 235 -22.79 4.28 4.27
CA ILE A 235 -22.98 3.74 5.61
C ILE A 235 -21.68 3.15 6.14
N LYS A 236 -21.49 3.21 7.46
CA LYS A 236 -20.42 2.48 8.13
C LYS A 236 -20.76 0.98 8.10
N LEU A 237 -19.93 0.17 7.47
CA LEU A 237 -20.09 -1.28 7.41
C LEU A 237 -19.68 -1.95 8.73
N TYR A 238 -18.51 -1.61 9.27
CA TYR A 238 -18.01 -2.09 10.56
C TYR A 238 -16.83 -1.25 11.09
N SER A 239 -16.52 -1.40 12.38
CA SER A 239 -15.19 -1.12 12.96
C SER A 239 -14.45 -2.44 13.09
N PHE A 240 -13.18 -2.49 12.68
CA PHE A 240 -12.38 -3.71 12.75
C PHE A 240 -12.23 -4.21 14.19
N LYS A 241 -12.04 -3.32 15.16
CA LYS A 241 -12.00 -3.73 16.57
C LYS A 241 -13.31 -4.33 17.07
N GLU A 242 -14.44 -3.69 16.75
CA GLU A 242 -15.76 -4.13 17.20
C GLU A 242 -16.15 -5.48 16.58
N GLU A 243 -15.98 -5.61 15.26
CA GLU A 243 -16.33 -6.83 14.51
C GLU A 243 -15.50 -8.04 14.96
N TYR A 244 -14.21 -7.83 15.26
CA TYR A 244 -13.28 -8.92 15.60
C TYR A 244 -13.04 -9.06 17.12
N GLY A 245 -13.73 -8.27 17.96
CA GLY A 245 -13.57 -8.29 19.42
C GLY A 245 -12.13 -8.00 19.89
N LEU A 246 -11.42 -7.11 19.19
CA LEU A 246 -10.04 -6.76 19.48
C LEU A 246 -9.95 -5.51 20.35
N GLU A 247 -8.99 -5.47 21.28
CA GLU A 247 -8.69 -4.23 22.03
C GLU A 247 -7.72 -3.33 21.25
N SER A 248 -6.98 -3.88 20.29
CA SER A 248 -6.02 -3.18 19.43
C SER A 248 -5.74 -3.96 18.14
N THR A 249 -5.45 -3.24 17.05
CA THR A 249 -4.91 -3.82 15.80
C THR A 249 -3.41 -4.15 15.87
N ARG A 250 -2.78 -4.07 17.05
CA ARG A 250 -1.35 -4.37 17.22
C ARG A 250 -1.03 -5.84 16.93
N PRO A 251 -0.05 -6.12 16.04
CA PRO A 251 0.36 -7.49 15.75
C PRO A 251 0.97 -8.22 16.95
N LYS A 252 1.62 -7.49 17.88
CA LYS A 252 2.44 -8.08 18.95
C LYS A 252 1.67 -8.75 20.09
N PHE A 253 0.34 -8.57 20.20
CA PHE A 253 -0.39 -9.05 21.37
C PHE A 253 -1.72 -9.76 21.09
N GLN A 254 -2.36 -9.60 19.93
CA GLN A 254 -3.76 -10.02 19.76
C GLN A 254 -4.07 -10.87 18.51
N LEU A 255 -3.10 -11.15 17.65
CA LEU A 255 -3.36 -11.90 16.41
C LEU A 255 -3.34 -13.43 16.56
N SER A 256 -3.09 -13.99 17.75
CA SER A 256 -3.27 -15.42 18.03
C SER A 256 -4.73 -15.91 17.89
N ARG A 257 -5.68 -14.99 17.66
CA ARG A 257 -7.08 -15.28 17.31
C ARG A 257 -7.38 -15.13 15.81
N VAL A 258 -6.44 -14.60 15.02
CA VAL A 258 -6.57 -14.41 13.56
C VAL A 258 -5.95 -15.57 12.80
N ASP A 259 -5.11 -16.39 13.44
CA ASP A 259 -4.54 -17.62 12.87
C ASP A 259 -5.59 -18.72 12.55
N THR A 260 -6.85 -18.54 12.98
CA THR A 260 -7.98 -19.42 12.60
C THR A 260 -8.65 -19.04 11.28
N TRP A 261 -8.19 -17.96 10.64
CA TRP A 261 -8.71 -17.48 9.36
C TRP A 261 -7.92 -18.16 8.25
N VAL A 262 -8.59 -18.68 7.23
CA VAL A 262 -7.99 -19.51 6.18
C VAL A 262 -6.82 -18.76 5.54
N ALA A 263 -5.60 -19.11 5.97
CA ALA A 263 -4.38 -18.63 5.38
C ALA A 263 -4.32 -19.15 3.94
N VAL A 264 -4.39 -18.25 2.97
CA VAL A 264 -4.05 -18.59 1.59
C VAL A 264 -2.52 -18.53 1.49
N SER A 265 -1.83 -19.55 2.02
CA SER A 265 -0.41 -19.73 1.76
C SER A 265 -0.06 -21.22 1.81
N GLY A 266 -0.40 -21.93 0.74
CA GLY A 266 0.03 -23.31 0.49
C GLY A 266 1.40 -23.42 -0.18
N ASP A 267 2.07 -22.29 -0.48
CA ASP A 267 3.33 -22.26 -1.20
C ASP A 267 4.48 -21.79 -0.30
N GLU A 268 5.61 -22.51 -0.35
CA GLU A 268 6.91 -22.25 0.32
C GLU A 268 7.42 -20.79 0.11
N TYR A 269 6.89 -20.09 -0.90
CA TYR A 269 7.28 -18.73 -1.26
C TYR A 269 6.66 -17.63 -0.39
N PHE A 270 5.49 -17.89 0.19
CA PHE A 270 4.81 -16.99 1.13
C PHE A 270 5.20 -17.29 2.58
N GLU A 271 6.27 -18.07 2.81
CA GLU A 271 6.83 -18.29 4.14
C GLU A 271 6.92 -16.97 4.93
N HIS A 272 6.35 -16.95 6.14
CA HIS A 272 6.32 -15.76 7.01
C HIS A 272 5.50 -14.58 6.48
N LEU A 273 4.59 -14.80 5.53
CA LEU A 273 3.50 -13.90 5.16
C LEU A 273 2.15 -14.62 5.26
N THR A 274 1.17 -13.99 5.90
CA THR A 274 -0.20 -14.52 5.92
C THR A 274 -1.15 -13.43 5.49
N ARG A 275 -1.85 -13.66 4.37
CA ARG A 275 -2.91 -12.78 3.89
C ARG A 275 -4.25 -13.29 4.39
N VAL A 276 -4.98 -12.41 5.09
CA VAL A 276 -6.24 -12.72 5.75
C VAL A 276 -7.35 -11.90 5.12
N PRO A 277 -8.31 -12.54 4.43
CA PRO A 277 -9.53 -11.89 3.99
C PRO A 277 -10.34 -11.40 5.20
N ILE A 278 -10.94 -10.20 5.11
CA ILE A 278 -11.72 -9.60 6.20
C ILE A 278 -13.22 -9.67 5.87
N LYS A 279 -13.72 -8.78 5.00
CA LYS A 279 -15.15 -8.70 4.61
C LYS A 279 -15.30 -7.99 3.28
N SER A 280 -15.94 -8.61 2.28
CA SER A 280 -16.20 -8.01 0.96
C SER A 280 -17.62 -7.50 0.83
#